data_AF-A0AB74ECE4-F1
#
_entry.id   AF-A0AB74ECE4-F1
#
_cell.length_a   1.000
_cell.length_b   1.000
_cell.length_c   1.000
_cell.angle_alpha   90.00
_cell.angle_beta   90.00
_cell.angle_gamma   90.00
#
_symmetry.space_group_name_H-M   'P 1'
#
loop_
_entity.id
_entity.type
_entity.pdbx_description
1 polymer ?
#
loop_
_entity_poly.entity_id
_entity_poly.type
_entity_poly.pdbx_seq_one_letter_code
_entity_poly.pdbx_strand_id
1 'polypeptide(L)'
;MTEQHFTEQTKALIDSLKTICANYGLGNDGNEFKIISQAFLYKFLNDKYDFEVKKIRKEKPDEPIEFVNMDIDGKTAVLKPEHSIKYLSERQNGADFAKLFDDTLTDIAACNADLFSVKTEGGAKIVLFERISQYITDEGRRDDFCRALISKLAGFSFEAIFAQKFDFFATIF
;
A
#
# COMPACT_ATOMS: atom_id res chain seq x y z
N MET A 1 -12.52 -18.62 -3.07
CA MET A 1 -12.21 -18.16 -1.70
C MET A 1 -13.50 -17.60 -1.13
N THR A 2 -13.96 -18.06 0.03
CA THR A 2 -15.19 -17.53 0.65
C THR A 2 -14.92 -16.19 1.32
N GLU A 3 -15.91 -15.31 1.40
CA GLU A 3 -15.78 -13.98 2.05
C GLU A 3 -15.20 -14.08 3.47
N GLN A 4 -15.68 -15.05 4.25
CA GLN A 4 -15.20 -15.32 5.61
C GLN A 4 -13.68 -15.60 5.69
N HIS A 5 -13.14 -16.39 4.74
CA HIS A 5 -11.72 -16.70 4.72
C HIS A 5 -10.87 -15.47 4.43
N PHE A 6 -11.35 -14.56 3.58
CA PHE A 6 -10.63 -13.32 3.30
C PHE A 6 -10.66 -12.37 4.50
N THR A 7 -11.79 -12.26 5.19
CA THR A 7 -11.90 -11.47 6.43
C THR A 7 -10.89 -11.97 7.47
N GLU A 8 -10.74 -13.28 7.63
CA GLU A 8 -9.74 -13.87 8.51
C GLU A 8 -8.31 -13.52 8.08
N GLN A 9 -7.98 -13.65 6.79
CA GLN A 9 -6.65 -13.28 6.28
C GLN A 9 -6.35 -11.79 6.45
N THR A 10 -7.36 -10.93 6.27
CA THR A 10 -7.21 -9.48 6.43
C THR A 10 -6.98 -9.10 7.89
N LYS A 11 -7.73 -9.72 8.82
CA LYS A 11 -7.48 -9.56 10.26
C LYS A 11 -6.08 -10.05 10.64
N ALA A 12 -5.66 -11.20 10.10
CA ALA A 12 -4.32 -11.72 10.33
C ALA A 12 -3.21 -10.81 9.79
N LEU A 13 -3.43 -10.12 8.66
CA LEU A 13 -2.53 -9.09 8.15
C LEU A 13 -2.45 -7.92 9.14
N ILE A 14 -3.58 -7.37 9.58
CA ILE A 14 -3.64 -6.27 10.55
C ILE A 14 -2.92 -6.65 11.85
N ASP A 15 -3.18 -7.83 12.39
CA ASP A 15 -2.55 -8.31 13.63
C ASP A 15 -1.03 -8.52 13.45
N SER A 16 -0.59 -8.94 12.27
CA SER A 16 0.84 -9.02 11.93
C SER A 16 1.48 -7.63 11.90
N LEU A 17 0.80 -6.62 11.34
CA LEU A 17 1.30 -5.25 11.30
C LEU A 17 1.35 -4.62 12.71
N LYS A 18 0.35 -4.86 13.55
CA LYS A 18 0.36 -4.47 14.98
C LYS A 18 1.54 -5.10 15.71
N THR A 19 1.75 -6.40 15.51
CA THR A 19 2.89 -7.12 16.10
C THR A 19 4.22 -6.52 15.68
N ILE A 20 4.38 -6.15 14.41
CA ILE A 20 5.58 -5.44 13.93
C ILE A 20 5.71 -4.10 14.67
N CYS A 21 4.67 -3.26 14.70
CA CYS A 21 4.73 -1.97 15.40
C CYS A 21 5.15 -2.14 16.87
N ALA A 22 4.55 -3.09 17.60
CA ALA A 22 4.93 -3.40 18.98
C ALA A 22 6.41 -3.79 19.13
N ASN A 23 6.94 -4.64 18.24
CA ASN A 23 8.35 -5.07 18.27
C ASN A 23 9.35 -3.93 18.03
N TYR A 24 8.92 -2.84 17.41
CA TYR A 24 9.73 -1.65 17.16
C TYR A 24 9.36 -0.47 18.07
N GLY A 25 8.65 -0.73 19.18
CA GLY A 25 8.38 0.26 20.23
C GLY A 25 7.19 1.17 19.98
N LEU A 26 6.31 0.82 19.03
CA LEU A 26 5.12 1.58 18.67
C LEU A 26 3.81 0.94 19.15
N GLY A 27 3.86 -0.08 20.00
CA GLY A 27 2.64 -0.76 20.45
C GLY A 27 1.73 0.16 21.26
N ASN A 28 0.47 0.30 20.84
CA ASN A 28 -0.52 1.23 21.41
C ASN A 28 -0.15 2.73 21.28
N ASP A 29 0.79 3.08 20.39
CA ASP A 29 1.14 4.46 20.08
C ASP A 29 0.22 5.05 19.01
N GLY A 30 0.00 6.38 19.02
CA GLY A 30 -0.82 7.05 18.00
C GLY A 30 -0.29 6.87 16.58
N ASN A 31 1.01 6.64 16.41
CA ASN A 31 1.62 6.40 15.10
C ASN A 31 1.42 4.95 14.61
N GLU A 32 1.09 3.99 15.49
CA GLU A 32 0.75 2.61 15.11
C GLU A 32 -0.39 2.59 14.10
N PHE A 33 -1.47 3.29 14.42
CA PHE A 33 -2.64 3.38 13.52
C PHE A 33 -2.24 3.99 12.17
N LYS A 34 -1.47 5.08 12.17
CA LYS A 34 -1.02 5.73 10.94
C LYS A 34 -0.19 4.79 10.06
N ILE A 35 0.72 4.03 10.65
CA ILE A 35 1.55 3.05 9.94
C ILE A 35 0.69 1.94 9.36
N ILE A 36 -0.20 1.34 10.17
CA ILE A 36 -1.05 0.24 9.72
C ILE A 36 -1.96 0.69 8.59
N SER A 37 -2.62 1.85 8.73
CA SER A 37 -3.50 2.40 7.70
C SER A 37 -2.75 2.66 6.39
N GLN A 38 -1.54 3.23 6.44
CA GLN A 38 -0.75 3.48 5.24
C GLN A 38 -0.19 2.21 4.62
N ALA A 39 0.29 1.25 5.41
CA ALA A 39 0.76 -0.04 4.89
C ALA A 39 -0.38 -0.83 4.22
N PHE A 40 -1.57 -0.80 4.82
CA PHE A 40 -2.77 -1.41 4.25
C PHE A 40 -3.18 -0.71 2.95
N LEU A 41 -3.25 0.62 2.95
CA LEU A 41 -3.61 1.41 1.77
C LEU A 41 -2.62 1.19 0.62
N TYR A 42 -1.32 1.15 0.91
CA TYR A 42 -0.30 0.87 -0.10
C TYR A 42 -0.50 -0.52 -0.71
N LYS A 43 -0.74 -1.54 0.12
CA LYS A 43 -1.03 -2.89 -0.36
C LYS A 43 -2.29 -2.97 -1.20
N PHE A 44 -3.35 -2.32 -0.74
CA PHE A 44 -4.61 -2.23 -1.46
C PHE A 44 -4.44 -1.59 -2.84
N LEU A 45 -3.80 -0.42 -2.91
CA LEU A 45 -3.57 0.29 -4.17
C LEU A 45 -2.67 -0.48 -5.12
N ASN A 46 -1.59 -1.10 -4.61
CA ASN A 46 -0.72 -1.97 -5.40
C ASN A 46 -1.51 -3.08 -6.07
N ASP A 47 -2.25 -3.86 -5.27
CA ASP A 47 -2.98 -5.01 -5.82
C ASP A 47 -4.11 -4.57 -6.75
N LYS A 48 -4.76 -3.42 -6.47
CA LYS A 48 -5.83 -2.89 -7.30
C LYS A 48 -5.30 -2.43 -8.65
N TYR A 49 -4.16 -1.74 -8.67
CA TYR A 49 -3.48 -1.35 -9.91
C TYR A 49 -3.10 -2.59 -10.73
N ASP A 50 -2.45 -3.58 -10.10
CA ASP A 50 -2.06 -4.83 -10.77
C ASP A 50 -3.29 -5.56 -11.37
N PHE A 51 -4.40 -5.60 -10.64
CA PHE A 51 -5.65 -6.21 -11.11
C PHE A 51 -6.21 -5.51 -12.35
N GLU A 52 -6.28 -4.18 -12.35
CA GLU A 52 -6.79 -3.42 -13.50
C GLU A 52 -5.85 -3.54 -14.72
N VAL A 53 -4.52 -3.48 -14.51
CA VAL A 53 -3.53 -3.72 -15.58
C VAL A 53 -3.73 -5.10 -16.20
N LYS A 54 -3.86 -6.16 -15.37
CA LYS A 54 -4.08 -7.52 -15.85
C LYS A 54 -5.39 -7.63 -16.66
N LYS A 55 -6.44 -6.94 -16.25
CA LYS A 55 -7.73 -6.93 -16.95
C LYS A 55 -7.59 -6.29 -18.33
N ILE A 56 -6.98 -5.11 -18.42
CA ILE A 56 -6.77 -4.41 -19.68
C ILE A 56 -5.87 -5.22 -20.61
N ARG A 57 -4.76 -5.79 -20.10
CA ARG A 57 -3.84 -6.61 -20.90
C ARG A 57 -4.44 -7.91 -21.43
N LYS A 58 -5.52 -8.43 -20.84
CA LYS A 58 -6.26 -9.57 -21.43
C LYS A 58 -6.95 -9.18 -22.74
N GLU A 59 -7.40 -7.93 -22.84
CA GLU A 59 -8.11 -7.40 -24.00
C GLU A 59 -7.16 -6.74 -25.00
N LYS A 60 -6.12 -6.06 -24.49
CA LYS A 60 -5.12 -5.31 -25.26
C LYS A 60 -3.69 -5.67 -24.78
N PRO A 61 -3.13 -6.83 -25.19
CA PRO A 61 -1.86 -7.34 -24.64
C PRO A 61 -0.66 -6.43 -24.87
N ASP A 62 -0.58 -5.83 -26.06
CA ASP A 62 0.55 -5.03 -26.54
C ASP A 62 0.36 -3.52 -26.35
N GLU A 63 -0.70 -3.11 -25.64
CA GLU A 63 -0.96 -1.70 -25.35
C GLU A 63 0.19 -1.12 -24.52
N PRO A 64 0.76 0.03 -24.94
CA PRO A 64 1.75 0.75 -24.14
C PRO A 64 1.20 1.09 -22.76
N ILE A 65 2.07 1.04 -21.74
CA ILE A 65 1.65 1.21 -20.35
C ILE A 65 1.03 2.59 -20.09
N GLU A 66 1.40 3.60 -20.87
CA GLU A 66 0.84 4.94 -20.82
C GLU A 66 -0.66 4.95 -21.13
N PHE A 67 -1.09 4.23 -22.17
CA PHE A 67 -2.51 4.12 -22.53
C PHE A 67 -3.27 3.22 -21.56
N VAL A 68 -2.62 2.15 -21.07
CA VAL A 68 -3.18 1.34 -19.98
C VAL A 68 -3.43 2.20 -18.74
N ASN A 69 -2.49 3.08 -18.39
CA ASN A 69 -2.62 3.97 -17.25
C ASN A 69 -3.71 5.03 -17.44
N MET A 70 -3.92 5.53 -18.67
CA MET A 70 -5.07 6.39 -18.98
C MET A 70 -6.41 5.65 -18.80
N ASP A 71 -6.48 4.37 -19.17
CA ASP A 71 -7.68 3.54 -18.96
C ASP A 71 -7.91 3.19 -17.47
N ILE A 72 -6.86 3.28 -16.64
CA ILE A 72 -6.90 3.08 -15.17
C ILE A 72 -7.25 4.36 -14.43
N ASP A 73 -6.90 5.52 -14.99
CA ASP A 73 -7.14 6.83 -14.40
C ASP A 73 -8.61 6.99 -13.98
N GLY A 74 -8.84 7.44 -12.75
CA GLY A 74 -10.16 7.52 -12.13
C GLY A 74 -10.73 6.22 -11.54
N LYS A 75 -10.08 5.06 -11.70
CA LYS A 75 -10.47 3.79 -11.03
C LYS A 75 -9.65 3.49 -9.78
N THR A 76 -8.36 3.82 -9.80
CA THR A 76 -7.41 3.59 -8.69
C THR A 76 -6.17 4.48 -8.88
N ALA A 77 -5.25 4.46 -7.92
CA ALA A 77 -3.94 5.09 -8.06
C ALA A 77 -3.13 4.44 -9.20
N VAL A 78 -2.43 5.27 -9.98
CA VAL A 78 -1.46 4.84 -10.97
C VAL A 78 -0.10 4.69 -10.30
N LEU A 79 0.56 3.55 -10.54
CA LEU A 79 1.84 3.21 -9.93
C LEU A 79 2.93 3.05 -11.01
N LYS A 80 4.12 3.56 -10.72
CA LYS A 80 5.31 3.29 -11.53
C LYS A 80 5.84 1.88 -11.23
N PRO A 81 6.63 1.27 -12.14
CA PRO A 81 7.23 -0.05 -11.88
C PRO A 81 8.00 -0.12 -10.54
N GLU A 82 8.73 0.94 -10.20
CA GLU A 82 9.48 1.09 -8.95
C GLU A 82 8.61 1.28 -7.70
N HIS A 83 7.32 1.61 -7.87
CA HIS A 83 6.35 1.70 -6.77
C HIS A 83 5.76 0.34 -6.40
N SER A 84 6.04 -0.73 -7.15
CA SER A 84 5.42 -2.02 -6.86
C SER A 84 5.99 -2.64 -5.58
N ILE A 85 5.12 -3.29 -4.81
CA ILE A 85 5.54 -4.07 -3.63
C ILE A 85 6.56 -5.14 -4.03
N LYS A 86 6.40 -5.73 -5.22
CA LYS A 86 7.37 -6.66 -5.79
C LYS A 86 8.75 -6.01 -5.91
N TYR A 87 8.85 -4.83 -6.54
CA TYR A 87 10.12 -4.10 -6.70
C TYR A 87 10.82 -3.84 -5.37
N LEU A 88 10.06 -3.40 -4.35
CA LEU A 88 10.59 -3.13 -3.01
C LEU A 88 11.01 -4.43 -2.31
N SER A 89 10.21 -5.49 -2.39
CA SER A 89 10.50 -6.78 -1.75
C SER A 89 11.79 -7.43 -2.28
N GLU A 90 12.08 -7.27 -3.57
CA GLU A 90 13.31 -7.77 -4.20
C GLU A 90 14.56 -6.99 -3.74
N ARG A 91 14.37 -5.76 -3.25
CA ARG A 91 15.43 -4.84 -2.80
C ARG A 91 15.51 -4.67 -1.29
N GLN A 92 14.70 -5.40 -0.54
CA GLN A 92 14.51 -5.21 0.91
C GLN A 92 15.78 -5.41 1.77
N ASN A 93 16.81 -6.04 1.21
CA ASN A 93 18.10 -6.27 1.87
C ASN A 93 19.18 -5.26 1.44
N GLY A 94 18.84 -4.27 0.61
CA GLY A 94 19.74 -3.18 0.25
C GLY A 94 19.94 -2.21 1.42
N ALA A 95 21.01 -1.42 1.34
CA ALA A 95 21.22 -0.30 2.25
C ALA A 95 20.17 0.80 2.04
N ASP A 96 19.88 1.56 3.09
CA ASP A 96 18.91 2.65 3.09
C ASP A 96 17.51 2.20 2.63
N PHE A 97 17.12 0.98 2.98
CA PHE A 97 15.83 0.44 2.54
C PHE A 97 14.65 1.24 3.08
N ALA A 98 14.74 1.76 4.30
CA ALA A 98 13.73 2.66 4.86
C ALA A 98 13.57 3.93 4.03
N LYS A 99 14.68 4.49 3.52
CA LYS A 99 14.65 5.64 2.62
C LYS A 99 13.95 5.28 1.31
N LEU A 100 14.28 4.15 0.70
CA LEU A 100 13.61 3.67 -0.51
C LEU A 100 12.11 3.49 -0.29
N PHE A 101 11.72 2.88 0.85
CA PHE A 101 10.33 2.67 1.21
C PHE A 101 9.57 4.00 1.36
N ASP A 102 10.12 4.93 2.14
CA ASP A 102 9.50 6.24 2.36
C ASP A 102 9.46 7.10 1.08
N ASP A 103 10.53 7.10 0.28
CA ASP A 103 10.57 7.81 -1.00
C ASP A 103 9.50 7.26 -1.95
N THR A 104 9.32 5.94 -1.97
CA THR A 104 8.26 5.29 -2.74
C THR A 104 6.88 5.79 -2.32
N LEU A 105 6.58 5.77 -1.03
CA LEU A 105 5.30 6.27 -0.50
C LEU A 105 5.05 7.73 -0.90
N THR A 106 6.06 8.59 -0.75
CA THR A 106 5.94 10.01 -1.09
C THR A 106 5.78 10.25 -2.58
N ASP A 107 6.44 9.46 -3.44
CA ASP A 107 6.32 9.58 -4.89
C ASP A 107 4.95 9.06 -5.39
N ILE A 108 4.39 8.01 -4.77
CA ILE A 108 3.02 7.57 -5.03
C ILE A 108 2.04 8.70 -4.70
N ALA A 109 2.19 9.31 -3.52
CA ALA A 109 1.33 10.42 -3.11
C ALA A 109 1.44 11.62 -4.05
N ALA A 110 2.64 11.95 -4.53
CA ALA A 110 2.87 13.03 -5.48
C ALA A 110 2.25 12.74 -6.86
N CYS A 111 2.49 11.54 -7.40
CA CYS A 111 2.00 11.13 -8.73
C CYS A 111 0.46 11.07 -8.79
N ASN A 112 -0.20 10.84 -7.65
CA ASN A 112 -1.64 10.67 -7.56
C ASN A 112 -2.33 11.84 -6.84
N ALA A 113 -1.63 12.95 -6.64
CA ALA A 113 -2.14 14.07 -5.83
C ALA A 113 -3.44 14.68 -6.38
N ASP A 114 -3.62 14.69 -7.70
CA ASP A 114 -4.82 15.25 -8.33
C ASP A 114 -6.03 14.31 -8.20
N LEU A 115 -5.81 13.00 -8.34
CA LEU A 115 -6.82 11.94 -8.18
C LEU A 115 -7.44 11.92 -6.78
N PHE A 116 -6.62 12.14 -5.76
CA PHE A 116 -7.04 12.08 -4.36
C PHE A 116 -7.03 13.44 -3.68
N SER A 117 -7.16 14.53 -4.45
CA SER A 117 -7.25 15.90 -3.92
C SER A 117 -8.58 16.16 -3.21
N VAL A 118 -8.87 15.40 -2.16
CA VAL A 118 -9.91 15.73 -1.20
C VAL A 118 -9.41 16.98 -0.47
N LYS A 119 -10.00 18.12 -0.81
CA LYS A 119 -9.79 19.36 -0.09
C LYS A 119 -10.63 19.28 1.17
N THR A 120 -10.01 19.54 2.33
CA THR A 120 -10.79 19.80 3.55
C THR A 120 -11.68 21.03 3.34
N GLU A 121 -12.68 21.23 4.20
CA GLU A 121 -13.52 22.44 4.16
C GLU A 121 -12.69 23.74 4.22
N GLY A 122 -11.50 23.70 4.83
CA GLY A 122 -10.53 24.79 4.87
C GLY A 122 -9.55 24.86 3.68
N GLY A 123 -9.74 24.04 2.64
CA GLY A 123 -8.92 24.05 1.43
C GLY A 123 -7.57 23.33 1.51
N ALA A 124 -7.26 22.64 2.62
CA ALA A 124 -6.03 21.87 2.75
C ALA A 124 -6.12 20.58 1.92
N LYS A 125 -5.07 20.26 1.17
CA LYS A 125 -4.97 18.99 0.44
C LYS A 125 -4.62 17.87 1.42
N ILE A 126 -5.41 16.81 1.45
CA ILE A 126 -5.08 15.59 2.21
C ILE A 126 -3.96 14.86 1.47
N VAL A 127 -2.85 14.59 2.18
CA VAL A 127 -1.71 13.82 1.64
C VAL A 127 -1.98 12.33 1.85
N LEU A 128 -1.83 11.54 0.80
CA LEU A 128 -2.23 10.13 0.80
C LEU A 128 -1.26 9.22 1.56
N PHE A 129 0.04 9.54 1.45
CA PHE A 129 1.11 8.87 2.18
C PHE A 129 2.11 9.88 2.72
N GLU A 130 2.66 9.56 3.88
CA GLU A 130 3.78 10.26 4.51
C GLU A 130 4.94 9.28 4.72
N ARG A 131 6.09 9.82 5.15
CA ARG A 131 7.23 9.00 5.55
C ARG A 131 6.86 8.31 6.86
N ILE A 132 6.96 6.98 6.91
CA ILE A 132 6.54 6.19 8.08
C ILE A 132 7.74 5.71 8.89
N SER A 133 8.92 5.59 8.28
CA SER A 133 10.12 5.14 9.00
C SER A 133 10.57 6.13 10.08
N GLN A 134 10.24 7.42 9.92
CA GLN A 134 10.54 8.48 10.90
C GLN A 134 9.91 8.25 12.28
N TYR A 135 8.85 7.44 12.36
CA TYR A 135 8.22 7.08 13.63
C TYR A 135 9.07 6.11 14.46
N ILE A 136 10.06 5.45 13.85
CA ILE A 136 11.05 4.67 14.58
C ILE A 136 12.12 5.61 15.11
N THR A 137 12.18 5.73 16.44
CA THR A 137 13.13 6.59 17.17
C THR A 137 14.58 6.17 16.93
N ASP A 138 14.85 4.86 16.89
CA ASP A 138 16.18 4.32 16.62
C ASP A 138 16.39 4.21 15.10
N GLU A 139 17.18 5.14 14.55
CA GLU A 139 17.44 5.19 13.11
C GLU A 139 18.08 3.89 12.58
N GLY A 140 18.90 3.22 13.40
CA GLY A 140 19.55 1.96 13.03
C GLY A 140 18.56 0.80 12.85
N ARG A 141 17.32 0.95 13.32
CA ARG A 141 16.26 -0.07 13.20
C ARG A 141 15.25 0.22 12.10
N ARG A 142 15.34 1.36 11.41
CA ARG A 142 14.38 1.77 10.38
C ARG A 142 14.34 0.80 9.21
N ASP A 143 15.50 0.38 8.72
CA ASP A 143 15.59 -0.57 7.59
C ASP A 143 14.95 -1.91 7.95
N ASP A 144 15.23 -2.44 9.15
CA ASP A 144 14.66 -3.69 9.63
C ASP A 144 13.14 -3.60 9.80
N PHE A 145 12.64 -2.45 10.28
CA PHE A 145 11.22 -2.17 10.40
C PHE A 145 10.53 -2.17 9.03
N CYS A 146 11.03 -1.38 8.07
CA CYS A 146 10.47 -1.33 6.72
C CYS A 146 10.55 -2.69 6.01
N ARG A 147 11.63 -3.46 6.24
CA ARG A 147 11.78 -4.83 5.75
C ARG A 147 10.72 -5.76 6.31
N ALA A 148 10.43 -5.67 7.61
CA ALA A 148 9.37 -6.45 8.23
C ALA A 148 7.99 -6.11 7.65
N LEU A 149 7.70 -4.82 7.41
CA LEU A 149 6.46 -4.38 6.75
C LEU A 149 6.34 -4.95 5.33
N ILE A 150 7.32 -4.68 4.45
CA ILE A 150 7.23 -5.10 3.04
C ILE A 150 7.13 -6.62 2.91
N SER A 151 7.82 -7.38 3.77
CA SER A 151 7.72 -8.84 3.82
C SER A 151 6.31 -9.32 4.12
N LYS A 152 5.58 -8.65 5.03
CA LYS A 152 4.16 -8.98 5.30
C LYS A 152 3.24 -8.57 4.16
N LEU A 153 3.46 -7.39 3.57
CA LEU A 153 2.64 -6.93 2.45
C LEU A 153 2.81 -7.81 1.21
N ALA A 154 4.03 -8.30 0.92
CA ALA A 154 4.30 -9.18 -0.20
C ALA A 154 3.63 -10.57 -0.07
N GLY A 155 3.37 -11.03 1.16
CA GLY A 155 2.78 -12.34 1.44
C GLY A 155 1.24 -12.39 1.39
N PHE A 156 0.57 -11.28 1.13
CA PHE A 156 -0.89 -11.17 1.09
C PHE A 156 -1.36 -10.67 -0.30
N SER A 157 -2.64 -10.82 -0.67
CA SER A 157 -3.19 -10.19 -1.89
C SER A 157 -4.69 -9.91 -1.78
N PHE A 158 -5.10 -8.69 -2.13
CA PHE A 158 -6.51 -8.29 -2.25
C PHE A 158 -7.16 -8.71 -3.58
N GLU A 159 -6.42 -9.30 -4.52
CA GLU A 159 -6.92 -9.55 -5.88
C GLU A 159 -8.20 -10.40 -5.91
N ALA A 160 -8.33 -11.36 -5.00
CA ALA A 160 -9.49 -12.27 -4.91
C ALA A 160 -10.81 -11.55 -4.56
N ILE A 161 -10.75 -10.37 -3.94
CA ILE A 161 -11.96 -9.61 -3.56
C ILE A 161 -12.32 -8.53 -4.56
N PHE A 162 -11.41 -8.11 -5.46
CA PHE A 162 -11.75 -7.11 -6.49
C PHE A 162 -12.72 -7.64 -7.54
N ALA A 163 -12.86 -8.96 -7.65
CA ALA A 163 -13.89 -9.60 -8.44
C ALA A 163 -15.26 -9.67 -7.72
N GLN A 164 -15.32 -9.37 -6.42
CA GLN A 164 -16.52 -9.45 -5.58
C GLN A 164 -17.17 -8.06 -5.42
N LYS A 165 -18.44 -8.01 -5.00
CA LYS A 165 -19.23 -6.76 -4.90
C LYS A 165 -18.90 -5.96 -3.62
N PHE A 166 -19.28 -4.68 -3.64
CA PHE A 166 -18.79 -3.57 -2.80
C PHE A 166 -18.97 -3.70 -1.26
N ASP A 167 -19.88 -4.55 -0.77
CA ASP A 167 -20.19 -4.66 0.68
C ASP A 167 -19.04 -5.21 1.55
N PHE A 168 -17.97 -5.72 0.93
CA PHE A 168 -16.90 -6.39 1.64
C PHE A 168 -16.08 -5.47 2.56
N PHE A 169 -15.72 -4.26 2.10
CA PHE A 169 -14.89 -3.35 2.91
C PHE A 169 -15.60 -2.83 4.16
N ALA A 170 -16.93 -2.72 4.13
CA ALA A 170 -17.75 -2.34 5.27
C ALA A 170 -17.79 -3.40 6.40
N THR A 171 -17.31 -4.62 6.13
CA THR A 171 -17.23 -5.70 7.15
C THR A 171 -15.85 -5.81 7.81
N ILE A 172 -14.84 -5.08 7.30
CA ILE A 172 -13.46 -5.09 7.82
C ILE A 172 -13.20 -3.89 8.73
N PHE A 173 -13.78 -2.73 8.42
CA PHE A 173 -13.64 -1.46 9.15
C PHE A 173 -14.97 -1.05 9.78
#